data_AF-A0AAW4FLK9-F1
#
_entry.id   AF-A0AAW4FLK9-F1
#
_cell.length_a   1.000
_cell.length_b   1.000
_cell.length_c   1.000
_cell.angle_alpha   90.00
_cell.angle_beta   90.00
_cell.angle_gamma   90.00
#
_symmetry.space_group_name_H-M   'P 1'
#
loop_
_entity.id
_entity.type
_entity.pdbx_description
1 polymer ?
#
loop_
_entity_poly.entity_id
_entity_poly.type
_entity_poly.pdbx_seq_one_letter_code
_entity_poly.pdbx_strand_id
1 'polypeptide(L)'
;MKTFVIALLSGVLAAGAVSAATVTNKDGETAVLVVVEGESRMEVAISAGATEMICPSGCFVTTPSGDRIGLQGDENVEIVNGSAIVK
;
A
#
# COMPACT_ATOMS: atom_id res chain seq x y z
N MET A 1 26.19 26.60 45.69
CA MET A 1 24.88 26.88 45.06
C MET A 1 25.06 27.12 43.57
N LYS A 2 24.77 26.14 42.72
CA LYS A 2 24.08 26.26 41.41
C LYS A 2 24.24 24.93 40.67
N THR A 3 23.27 24.07 40.92
CA THR A 3 22.98 22.86 40.15
C THR A 3 22.64 23.26 38.70
N PHE A 4 23.47 22.87 37.74
CA PHE A 4 23.12 22.96 36.32
C PHE A 4 22.24 21.76 35.97
N VAL A 5 20.93 21.99 35.97
CA VAL A 5 19.93 21.03 35.50
C VAL A 5 19.95 21.06 33.97
N ILE A 6 20.56 20.06 33.35
CA ILE A 6 20.48 19.85 31.90
C ILE A 6 19.12 19.19 31.62
N ALA A 7 18.20 19.96 31.08
CA ALA A 7 16.90 19.48 30.65
C ALA A 7 17.05 18.63 29.38
N LEU A 8 16.80 17.32 29.50
CA LEU A 8 16.61 16.42 28.37
C LEU A 8 15.26 16.73 27.70
N LEU A 9 15.29 17.37 26.55
CA LEU A 9 14.14 17.50 25.65
C LEU A 9 13.93 16.17 24.92
N SER A 10 13.03 15.34 25.43
CA SER A 10 12.54 14.14 24.72
C SER A 10 11.57 14.56 23.62
N GLY A 11 12.03 14.61 22.38
CA GLY A 11 11.18 14.77 21.21
C GLY A 11 10.40 13.48 20.93
N VAL A 12 9.08 13.53 21.07
CA VAL A 12 8.20 12.44 20.65
C VAL A 12 8.06 12.52 19.13
N LEU A 13 8.73 11.63 18.40
CA LEU A 13 8.49 11.43 16.97
C LEU A 13 7.09 10.81 16.83
N ALA A 14 6.11 11.61 16.40
CA ALA A 14 4.82 11.11 15.97
C ALA A 14 5.02 10.32 14.67
N ALA A 15 5.09 9.00 14.76
CA ALA A 15 4.95 8.13 13.61
C ALA A 15 3.50 8.25 13.12
N GLY A 16 3.27 9.00 12.05
CA GLY A 16 1.98 9.00 11.36
C GLY A 16 1.66 7.58 10.91
N ALA A 17 0.44 7.13 11.15
CA ALA A 17 -0.03 5.84 10.66
C ALA A 17 0.05 5.86 9.13
N VAL A 18 0.97 5.06 8.56
CA VAL A 18 1.00 4.78 7.13
C VAL A 18 -0.06 3.72 6.90
N SER A 19 -1.27 4.16 6.55
CA SER A 19 -2.25 3.26 5.94
C SER A 19 -1.79 3.00 4.51
N ALA A 20 -1.79 1.73 4.11
CA ALA A 20 -1.51 1.33 2.74
C ALA A 20 -2.62 0.39 2.28
N ALA A 21 -2.97 0.48 1.01
CA ALA A 21 -4.01 -0.35 0.42
C ALA A 21 -3.59 -1.83 0.47
N THR A 22 -4.51 -2.71 0.83
CA THR A 22 -4.26 -4.15 0.88
C THR A 22 -4.90 -4.81 -0.33
N VAL A 23 -4.13 -5.58 -1.09
CA VAL A 23 -4.63 -6.32 -2.25
C VAL A 23 -4.53 -7.81 -1.98
N THR A 24 -5.64 -8.52 -2.10
CA THR A 24 -5.71 -9.97 -1.97
C THR A 24 -6.01 -10.61 -3.31
N ASN A 25 -5.15 -11.51 -3.78
CA ASN A 25 -5.42 -12.28 -4.97
C ASN A 25 -6.34 -13.47 -4.64
N LYS A 26 -7.59 -13.45 -5.12
CA LYS A 26 -8.55 -14.56 -4.95
C LYS A 26 -8.53 -15.53 -6.14
N ASP A 27 -7.73 -15.26 -7.16
CA ASP A 27 -7.59 -16.14 -8.31
C ASP A 27 -6.68 -17.34 -8.02
N GLY A 28 -6.81 -18.37 -8.87
CA GLY A 28 -6.00 -19.59 -8.79
C GLY A 28 -4.60 -19.45 -9.41
N GLU A 29 -4.27 -18.29 -9.97
CA GLU A 29 -2.99 -18.01 -10.64
C GLU A 29 -2.39 -16.70 -10.11
N THR A 30 -1.09 -16.50 -10.30
CA THR A 30 -0.38 -15.26 -9.93
C THR A 30 -0.92 -14.08 -10.73
N ALA A 31 -1.37 -13.03 -10.03
CA ALA A 31 -1.77 -11.78 -10.63
C ALA A 31 -0.61 -10.79 -10.64
N VAL A 32 -0.26 -10.25 -11.82
CA VAL A 32 0.76 -9.20 -11.94
C VAL A 32 0.06 -7.85 -12.08
N LEU A 33 0.30 -6.97 -11.12
CA LEU A 33 -0.26 -5.62 -11.09
C LEU A 33 0.81 -4.62 -11.49
N VAL A 34 0.43 -3.62 -12.29
CA VAL A 34 1.29 -2.46 -12.55
C VAL A 34 0.84 -1.35 -11.61
N VAL A 35 1.71 -0.98 -10.67
CA VAL A 35 1.43 0.07 -9.68
C VAL A 35 2.21 1.32 -10.05
N VAL A 36 1.52 2.46 -10.08
CA VAL A 36 2.10 3.78 -10.31
C VAL A 36 1.79 4.67 -9.11
N GLU A 37 2.81 5.04 -8.34
CA GLU A 37 2.72 5.90 -7.16
C GLU A 37 3.65 7.11 -7.37
N GLY A 38 3.04 8.29 -7.51
CA GLY A 38 3.75 9.49 -7.93
C GLY A 38 4.44 9.31 -9.30
N GLU A 39 5.76 9.45 -9.33
CA GLU A 39 6.59 9.24 -10.53
C GLU A 39 7.16 7.81 -10.62
N SER A 40 6.91 6.96 -9.63
CA SER A 40 7.39 5.59 -9.59
C SER A 40 6.41 4.64 -10.25
N ARG A 41 6.92 3.72 -11.06
CA ARG A 41 6.18 2.62 -11.66
C ARG A 41 6.85 1.30 -11.31
N MET A 42 6.09 0.35 -10.78
CA MET A 42 6.58 -0.98 -10.43
C MET A 42 5.58 -2.07 -10.82
N GLU A 43 6.07 -3.29 -10.98
CA GLU A 43 5.25 -4.47 -11.17
C GLU A 43 5.24 -5.29 -9.88
N VAL A 44 4.05 -5.63 -9.40
CA VAL A 44 3.84 -6.38 -8.17
C VAL A 44 3.16 -7.69 -8.53
N ALA A 45 3.85 -8.81 -8.32
CA ALA A 45 3.30 -10.14 -8.53
C ALA A 45 2.71 -10.66 -7.22
N ILE A 46 1.39 -10.86 -7.18
CA ILE A 46 0.67 -11.41 -6.03
C ILE A 46 0.33 -12.87 -6.33
N SER A 47 0.95 -13.78 -5.58
CA SER A 47 0.69 -15.22 -5.72
C SER A 47 -0.79 -15.56 -5.45
N ALA A 48 -1.26 -16.68 -5.99
CA ALA A 48 -2.63 -17.16 -5.76
C ALA A 48 -2.94 -17.27 -4.25
N GLY A 49 -4.03 -16.64 -3.80
CA GLY A 49 -4.44 -16.63 -2.40
C GLY A 49 -3.63 -15.71 -1.47
N ALA A 50 -2.60 -15.01 -1.98
CA ALA A 50 -1.76 -14.12 -1.18
C ALA A 50 -2.38 -12.74 -1.02
N THR A 51 -1.98 -12.06 0.05
CA THR A 51 -2.32 -10.65 0.32
C THR A 51 -1.02 -9.86 0.40
N GLU A 52 -0.97 -8.77 -0.36
CA GLU A 52 0.16 -7.83 -0.38
C GLU A 52 -0.34 -6.43 -0.05
N MET A 53 0.54 -5.62 0.51
CA MET A 53 0.25 -4.24 0.86
C MET A 53 0.95 -3.32 -0.13
N ILE A 54 0.20 -2.43 -0.77
CA ILE A 54 0.69 -1.49 -1.79
C ILE A 54 0.14 -0.10 -1.54
N CYS A 55 0.73 0.91 -2.18
CA CYS A 55 0.15 2.27 -2.25
C CYS A 55 -0.02 2.97 -0.89
N PRO A 56 1.04 3.10 -0.07
CA PRO A 56 0.99 3.84 1.20
C PRO A 56 0.61 5.32 1.05
N SER A 57 0.80 5.92 -0.13
CA SER A 57 0.46 7.33 -0.42
C SER A 57 -0.66 7.46 -1.45
N GLY A 58 -1.37 6.38 -1.75
CA GLY A 58 -2.27 6.27 -2.90
C GLY A 58 -1.53 6.03 -4.22
N CYS A 59 -2.21 5.42 -5.18
CA CYS A 59 -1.59 5.00 -6.45
C CYS A 59 -2.62 4.76 -7.54
N PHE A 60 -2.14 4.54 -8.76
CA PHE A 60 -2.92 3.90 -9.82
C PHE A 60 -2.46 2.46 -10.02
N VAL A 61 -3.40 1.53 -9.98
CA VAL A 61 -3.16 0.11 -10.22
C VAL A 61 -3.75 -0.27 -11.57
N THR A 62 -2.98 -0.97 -12.39
CA THR A 62 -3.47 -1.65 -13.59
C THR A 62 -3.51 -3.15 -13.31
N THR A 63 -4.67 -3.76 -13.53
CA THR A 63 -4.93 -5.18 -13.27
C THR A 63 -4.59 -6.04 -14.48
N PRO A 64 -4.54 -7.39 -14.33
CA PRO A 64 -4.33 -8.30 -15.46
C PRO A 64 -5.42 -8.21 -16.53
N SER A 65 -6.66 -7.84 -16.18
CA SER A 65 -7.74 -7.58 -17.14
C SER A 65 -7.51 -6.32 -17.98
N GLY A 66 -6.56 -5.46 -17.59
CA GLY A 66 -6.29 -4.15 -18.20
C GLY A 66 -7.08 -3.00 -17.57
N ASP A 67 -7.88 -3.27 -16.54
CA ASP A 67 -8.58 -2.21 -15.79
C ASP A 67 -7.57 -1.35 -15.06
N ARG A 68 -7.85 -0.04 -14.99
CA ARG A 68 -7.01 0.92 -14.26
C ARG A 68 -7.84 1.63 -13.20
N ILE A 69 -7.44 1.44 -11.95
CA ILE A 69 -8.12 2.01 -10.78
C ILE A 69 -7.20 2.94 -10.01
N GLY A 70 -7.76 3.98 -9.40
CA GLY A 70 -7.05 4.84 -8.44
C GLY A 70 -7.38 4.41 -7.02
N LEU A 71 -6.37 4.30 -6.17
CA LEU A 71 -6.46 3.99 -4.74
C LEU A 71 -5.90 5.16 -3.93
N GLN A 72 -6.49 5.43 -2.78
CA GLN A 72 -6.10 6.49 -1.84
C GLN A 72 -5.13 5.99 -0.77
N GLY A 73 -5.05 4.67 -0.55
CA GLY A 73 -4.09 4.03 0.36
C GLY A 73 -4.71 3.44 1.62
N ASP A 74 -6.03 3.41 1.75
CA ASP A 74 -6.73 2.80 2.89
C ASP A 74 -7.70 1.70 2.45
N GLU A 75 -7.79 1.42 1.16
CA GLU A 75 -8.74 0.47 0.60
C GLU A 75 -8.29 -1.00 0.72
N ASN A 76 -9.27 -1.89 0.80
CA ASN A 76 -9.05 -3.32 0.65
C ASN A 76 -9.55 -3.79 -0.72
N VAL A 77 -8.64 -4.31 -1.53
CA VAL A 77 -8.87 -4.71 -2.91
C VAL A 77 -8.77 -6.23 -3.03
N GLU A 78 -9.68 -6.83 -3.78
CA GLU A 78 -9.61 -8.24 -4.17
C GLU A 78 -9.39 -8.35 -5.68
N ILE A 79 -8.44 -9.19 -6.10
CA ILE A 79 -8.31 -9.58 -7.51
C ILE A 79 -9.18 -10.81 -7.74
N VAL A 80 -10.15 -10.69 -8.64
CA VAL A 80 -11.09 -11.74 -9.03
C VAL A 80 -11.22 -11.76 -10.55
N ASN A 81 -10.90 -12.90 -11.16
CA ASN A 81 -10.79 -13.10 -12.60
C ASN A 81 -9.96 -12.01 -13.28
N GLY A 82 -8.82 -11.66 -12.69
CA GLY A 82 -7.91 -10.62 -13.17
C GLY A 82 -8.44 -9.19 -13.05
N SER A 83 -9.62 -8.96 -12.47
CA SER A 83 -10.20 -7.63 -12.24
C SER A 83 -10.09 -7.23 -10.77
N ALA A 84 -9.99 -5.94 -10.48
CA ALA A 84 -9.91 -5.45 -9.10
C ALA A 84 -11.30 -5.05 -8.57
N ILE A 85 -11.63 -5.55 -7.40
CA ILE A 85 -12.85 -5.22 -6.66
C ILE A 85 -12.44 -4.50 -5.37
N VAL A 86 -12.78 -3.21 -5.27
CA VAL A 86 -12.52 -2.39 -4.09
C VAL A 86 -13.65 -2.59 -3.08
N LYS A 87 -13.33 -2.81 -1.80
CA LYS A 87 -14.29 -2.95 -0.69
C LYS A 87 -14.10 -1.88 0.38
#